data_AF-A0A8T1HSK2-F1
#
_entry.id   AF-A0A8T1HSK2-F1
#
_cell.length_a   1.000
_cell.length_b   1.000
_cell.length_c   1.000
_cell.angle_alpha   90.00
_cell.angle_beta   90.00
_cell.angle_gamma   90.00
#
_symmetry.space_group_name_H-M   'P 1'
#
loop_
_entity.id
_entity.type
_entity.pdbx_description
1 polymer ?
#
loop_
_entity_poly.entity_id
_entity_poly.type
_entity_poly.pdbx_seq_one_letter_code
_entity_poly.pdbx_strand_id
1 'polypeptide(L)'
;MEPKVSCVNHAAIVEGYYMGKLSLREGSLQIPLTAFIRLACANTSVEKSTAAARRQRKRETAARRRAERLEELTAQGKFVPLSDRVRNALQHAYDRFGGARFVLRDFLPSFQEGTGALPDVLNSLQEMPSTEVLDDGNVHHNRTDYLQVATVSGAQVVLPAGSSFAQRDVRTLHQLALGRHKLILMDPPWQNKSVSRGKRYDMLDHSELLKIHVPHIADPDECILAVWVTNRPRYMAYLREQALPSWGFTYHTCWYWLKLSKNGELVTPLDSTHRLPVETLAVAYRAKDQAHEQTLRQRLGEQMRIVLSIPLRHSWKPPLECFFDKDIMSTTHRKVELFARELRPHWTSVGNEVLKFQATDLFQSTLPDKCLLNNISAAAFFLKRRIHTPKASPRKFVSQRFGFYCSRGENGENLTLWLLTTQTRITGF
;
A
#
# COMPACT_ATOMS: atom_id res chain seq x y z
N MET A 1 -2.90 23.37 13.67
CA MET A 1 -2.25 22.07 13.93
C MET A 1 -1.62 21.59 12.63
N GLU A 2 -0.33 21.24 12.64
CA GLU A 2 0.34 20.71 11.45
C GLU A 2 -0.26 19.36 11.01
N PRO A 3 -0.25 19.05 9.71
CA PRO A 3 -0.70 17.74 9.23
C PRO A 3 0.24 16.63 9.71
N LYS A 4 -0.31 15.47 10.05
CA LYS A 4 0.46 14.24 10.27
C LYS A 4 0.83 13.66 8.90
N VAL A 5 2.12 13.68 8.57
CA VAL A 5 2.63 13.23 7.27
C VAL A 5 3.39 11.92 7.43
N SER A 6 3.12 10.95 6.56
CA SER A 6 3.80 9.65 6.56
C SER A 6 4.27 9.28 5.15
N CYS A 7 5.54 8.95 5.01
CA CYS A 7 6.10 8.35 3.79
C CYS A 7 5.95 6.84 3.87
N VAL A 8 5.43 6.23 2.79
CA VAL A 8 5.06 4.83 2.79
C VAL A 8 5.71 4.11 1.63
N ASN A 9 6.49 3.09 1.98
CA ASN A 9 6.91 2.06 1.05
C ASN A 9 5.75 1.06 0.86
N HIS A 10 4.86 1.40 -0.08
CA HIS A 10 3.65 0.63 -0.34
C HIS A 10 3.98 -0.84 -0.67
N ALA A 11 4.92 -1.07 -1.59
CA ALA A 11 5.28 -2.42 -2.00
C ALA A 11 5.82 -3.25 -0.83
N ALA A 12 6.70 -2.69 0.01
CA ALA A 12 7.22 -3.41 1.18
C ALA A 12 6.13 -3.82 2.19
N ILE A 13 5.08 -3.01 2.36
CA ILE A 13 3.94 -3.40 3.24
C ILE A 13 3.21 -4.60 2.64
N VAL A 14 2.94 -4.57 1.33
CA VAL A 14 2.29 -5.70 0.63
C VAL A 14 3.15 -6.95 0.69
N GLU A 15 4.46 -6.84 0.48
CA GLU A 15 5.41 -7.96 0.63
C GLU A 15 5.37 -8.58 2.04
N GLY A 16 5.14 -7.74 3.06
CA GLY A 16 4.93 -8.18 4.44
C GLY A 16 3.76 -9.15 4.62
N TYR A 17 2.72 -9.09 3.78
CA TYR A 17 1.59 -10.02 3.82
C TYR A 17 2.00 -11.46 3.47
N TYR A 18 3.10 -11.60 2.75
CA TYR A 18 3.58 -12.87 2.22
C TYR A 18 4.77 -13.43 3.01
N MET A 19 4.91 -13.01 4.28
CA MET A 19 5.81 -13.60 5.28
C MET A 19 7.27 -13.72 4.82
N GLY A 20 7.72 -12.81 3.95
CA GLY A 20 9.07 -12.84 3.39
C GLY A 20 9.36 -14.05 2.48
N LYS A 21 8.34 -14.79 2.01
CA LYS A 21 8.46 -15.89 1.03
C LYS A 21 8.28 -15.42 -0.41
N LEU A 22 7.50 -14.37 -0.60
CA LEU A 22 7.19 -13.78 -1.91
C LEU A 22 7.42 -12.28 -1.85
N SER A 23 7.96 -11.72 -2.92
CA SER A 23 8.05 -10.27 -3.13
C SER A 23 7.37 -9.87 -4.43
N LEU A 24 7.01 -8.60 -4.57
CA LEU A 24 6.38 -8.10 -5.79
C LEU A 24 7.42 -8.03 -6.91
N ARG A 25 7.08 -8.59 -8.07
CA ARG A 25 7.92 -8.51 -9.27
C ARG A 25 7.79 -7.12 -9.88
N GLU A 26 8.89 -6.38 -10.05
CA GLU A 26 8.86 -4.99 -10.56
C GLU A 26 8.14 -4.89 -11.92
N GLY A 27 8.38 -5.85 -12.82
CA GLY A 27 7.74 -5.90 -14.14
C GLY A 27 6.22 -6.13 -14.12
N SER A 28 5.66 -6.57 -12.98
CA SER A 28 4.21 -6.64 -12.79
C SER A 28 3.61 -5.28 -12.39
N LEU A 29 4.43 -4.31 -11.98
CA LEU A 29 3.98 -3.02 -11.49
C LEU A 29 3.89 -2.00 -12.63
N GLN A 30 3.08 -0.96 -12.43
CA GLN A 30 2.89 0.18 -13.33
C GLN A 30 3.40 1.45 -12.65
N ILE A 31 4.65 1.41 -12.16
CA ILE A 31 5.27 2.49 -11.42
C ILE A 31 5.58 3.68 -12.35
N PRO A 32 5.11 4.90 -12.04
CA PRO A 32 5.45 6.07 -12.84
C PRO A 32 6.92 6.44 -12.64
N LEU A 33 7.72 6.35 -13.70
CA LEU A 33 9.14 6.74 -13.68
C LEU A 33 9.32 8.26 -13.46
N THR A 34 8.45 9.07 -14.07
CA THR A 34 8.47 10.54 -13.96
C THR A 34 7.05 11.08 -13.86
N ALA A 35 6.90 12.35 -13.49
CA ALA A 35 5.64 13.07 -13.54
C ALA A 35 4.98 12.92 -14.92
N PHE A 36 3.69 12.57 -14.96
CA PHE A 36 2.92 12.49 -16.21
C PHE A 36 2.85 13.85 -16.92
N ILE A 37 2.99 14.94 -16.15
CA ILE A 37 3.05 16.32 -16.63
C ILE A 37 4.22 17.00 -15.92
N ARG A 38 5.29 17.33 -16.64
CA ARG A 38 6.40 18.12 -16.07
C ARG A 38 5.98 19.57 -15.87
N LEU A 39 6.09 20.08 -14.64
CA LEU A 39 6.14 21.51 -14.38
C LEU A 39 7.48 22.07 -14.84
N ALA A 40 7.50 23.32 -15.29
CA ALA A 40 8.74 24.00 -15.61
C ALA A 40 9.45 24.32 -14.29
N CYS A 41 10.58 23.68 -13.99
CA CYS A 41 11.42 24.17 -12.88
C CYS A 41 11.87 25.60 -13.19
N ALA A 42 11.58 26.51 -12.26
CA ALA A 42 12.29 27.76 -12.13
C ALA A 42 13.72 27.47 -11.64
N ASN A 43 14.67 28.24 -12.18
CA ASN A 43 16.06 28.35 -11.72
C ASN A 43 16.99 27.17 -12.02
N THR A 44 17.46 27.11 -13.26
CA THR A 44 18.88 26.87 -13.53
C THR A 44 19.46 28.11 -14.20
N SER A 45 20.35 28.80 -13.50
CA SER A 45 21.21 29.87 -14.02
C SER A 45 22.33 29.23 -14.85
N VAL A 46 21.97 28.80 -16.06
CA VAL A 46 22.94 28.49 -17.12
C VAL A 46 22.55 29.40 -18.27
N GLU A 47 23.52 30.10 -18.87
CA GLU A 47 23.32 31.01 -20.00
C GLU A 47 22.32 30.40 -21.00
N LYS A 48 21.10 30.95 -21.03
CA LYS A 48 20.01 30.36 -21.80
C LYS A 48 20.23 30.72 -23.25
N SER A 49 20.58 29.72 -24.06
CA SER A 49 20.53 29.87 -25.52
C SER A 49 19.16 30.41 -25.96
N THR A 50 19.11 31.10 -27.10
CA THR A 50 17.87 31.65 -27.67
C THR A 50 16.76 30.59 -27.80
N ALA A 51 17.13 29.33 -28.04
CA ALA A 51 16.23 28.18 -28.04
C ALA A 51 15.65 27.85 -26.65
N ALA A 52 16.43 27.96 -25.58
CA ALA A 52 15.97 27.77 -24.20
C ALA A 52 14.99 28.88 -23.77
N ALA A 53 15.28 30.14 -24.11
CA ALA A 53 14.38 31.27 -23.86
C ALA A 53 13.05 31.13 -24.62
N ARG A 54 13.07 30.71 -25.89
CA ARG A 54 11.85 30.44 -26.68
C ARG A 54 11.02 29.29 -26.09
N ARG A 55 11.66 28.23 -25.61
CA ARG A 55 10.98 27.11 -24.93
C ARG A 55 10.36 27.56 -23.61
N GLN A 56 11.01 28.44 -22.86
CA GLN A 56 10.48 28.99 -21.62
C GLN A 56 9.23 29.85 -21.88
N ARG A 57 9.26 30.79 -22.84
CA ARG A 57 8.08 31.59 -23.21
C ARG A 57 6.88 30.72 -23.63
N LYS A 58 7.12 29.68 -24.44
CA LYS A 58 6.07 28.71 -24.81
C LYS A 58 5.44 28.01 -23.58
N ARG A 59 6.24 27.70 -22.56
CA ARG A 59 5.76 27.07 -21.31
C ARG A 59 4.98 28.05 -20.44
N GLU A 60 5.43 29.30 -20.32
CA GLU A 60 4.72 30.37 -19.60
C GLU A 60 3.35 30.65 -20.25
N THR A 61 3.28 30.73 -21.59
CA THR A 61 2.00 30.84 -22.30
C THR A 61 1.09 29.64 -22.03
N ALA A 62 1.64 28.42 -21.99
CA ALA A 62 0.86 27.23 -21.69
C ALA A 62 0.37 27.20 -20.23
N ALA A 63 1.17 27.67 -19.27
CA ALA A 63 0.76 27.83 -17.88
C ALA A 63 -0.37 28.87 -17.75
N ARG A 64 -0.25 30.02 -18.43
CA ARG A 64 -1.30 31.05 -18.43
C ARG A 64 -2.62 30.53 -18.98
N ARG A 65 -2.60 29.85 -20.13
CA ARG A 65 -3.80 29.20 -20.70
C ARG A 65 -4.43 28.16 -19.78
N ARG A 66 -3.62 27.45 -18.98
CA ARG A 66 -4.13 26.49 -17.98
C ARG A 66 -4.81 27.20 -16.82
N ALA A 67 -4.26 28.33 -16.36
CA ALA A 67 -4.86 29.17 -15.33
C ALA A 67 -6.18 29.79 -15.79
N GLU A 68 -6.22 30.37 -17.00
CA GLU A 68 -7.45 30.91 -17.62
C GLU A 68 -8.54 29.82 -17.72
N ARG A 69 -8.19 28.63 -18.21
CA ARG A 69 -9.12 27.48 -18.28
C ARG A 69 -9.57 26.98 -16.90
N LEU A 70 -8.71 27.07 -15.89
CA LEU A 70 -9.06 26.71 -14.52
C LEU A 70 -10.09 27.69 -13.96
N GLU A 71 -9.93 28.99 -14.19
CA GLU A 71 -10.90 30.01 -13.82
C GLU A 71 -12.25 29.76 -14.51
N GLU A 72 -12.26 29.49 -15.82
CA GLU A 72 -13.49 29.15 -16.56
C GLU A 72 -14.20 27.91 -16.00
N LEU A 73 -13.46 26.82 -15.75
CA LEU A 73 -14.04 25.58 -15.21
C LEU A 73 -14.56 25.76 -13.78
N THR A 74 -13.90 26.60 -13.00
CA THR A 74 -14.31 26.94 -11.63
C THR A 74 -15.58 27.80 -11.65
N ALA A 75 -15.63 28.82 -12.52
CA ALA A 75 -16.81 29.67 -12.71
C ALA A 75 -18.04 28.87 -13.20
N GLN A 76 -17.82 27.84 -14.01
CA GLN A 76 -18.88 26.93 -14.46
C GLN A 76 -19.28 25.88 -13.40
N GLY A 77 -18.67 25.87 -12.22
CA GLY A 77 -18.88 24.84 -11.18
C GLY A 77 -18.44 23.43 -11.59
N LYS A 78 -17.72 23.30 -12.72
CA LYS A 78 -17.27 22.01 -13.28
C LYS A 78 -15.98 21.50 -12.63
N PHE A 79 -15.25 22.38 -11.96
CA PHE A 79 -14.07 22.07 -11.17
C PHE A 79 -14.15 22.82 -9.85
N VAL A 80 -13.83 22.14 -8.74
CA VAL A 80 -13.63 22.81 -7.46
C VAL A 80 -12.19 22.56 -7.07
N PRO A 81 -11.36 23.61 -6.96
CA PRO A 81 -9.98 23.46 -6.55
C PRO A 81 -9.89 22.93 -5.12
N LEU A 82 -8.74 22.34 -4.80
CA LEU A 82 -8.40 22.05 -3.40
C LEU A 82 -8.44 23.36 -2.62
N SER A 83 -9.08 23.34 -1.45
CA SER A 83 -9.04 24.46 -0.50
C SER A 83 -7.60 24.84 -0.18
N ASP A 84 -7.34 26.11 0.09
CA ASP A 84 -5.98 26.59 0.35
C ASP A 84 -5.34 25.87 1.54
N ARG A 85 -6.11 25.57 2.59
CA ARG A 85 -5.65 24.77 3.73
C ARG A 85 -5.11 23.40 3.29
N VAL A 86 -5.86 22.68 2.45
CA VAL A 86 -5.46 21.35 1.96
C VAL A 86 -4.29 21.46 0.99
N ARG A 87 -4.35 22.42 0.06
CA ARG A 87 -3.28 22.65 -0.92
C ARG A 87 -1.96 22.96 -0.23
N ASN A 88 -1.96 23.87 0.75
CA ASN A 88 -0.78 24.25 1.50
C ASN A 88 -0.23 23.08 2.33
N ALA A 89 -1.10 22.27 2.94
CA ALA A 89 -0.68 21.09 3.67
C ALA A 89 -0.04 20.03 2.76
N LEU A 90 -0.60 19.80 1.57
CA LEU A 90 -0.04 18.88 0.57
C LEU A 90 1.28 19.40 -0.01
N GLN A 91 1.36 20.70 -0.30
CA GLN A 91 2.59 21.33 -0.78
C GLN A 91 3.69 21.22 0.27
N HIS A 92 3.41 21.56 1.53
CA HIS A 92 4.36 21.43 2.63
C HIS A 92 4.82 19.97 2.83
N ALA A 93 3.91 19.00 2.70
CA ALA A 93 4.25 17.59 2.76
C ALA A 93 5.17 17.17 1.58
N TYR A 94 4.90 17.65 0.37
CA TYR A 94 5.78 17.44 -0.79
C TYR A 94 7.15 18.12 -0.61
N ASP A 95 7.21 19.37 -0.16
CA ASP A 95 8.46 20.10 0.01
C ASP A 95 9.39 19.42 1.03
N ARG A 96 8.81 18.72 2.01
CA ARG A 96 9.55 17.99 3.04
C ARG A 96 10.12 16.65 2.58
N PHE A 97 9.41 15.93 1.71
CA PHE A 97 9.70 14.51 1.41
C PHE A 97 9.78 14.15 -0.07
N GLY A 98 9.36 15.03 -0.96
CA GLY A 98 9.46 14.92 -2.42
C GLY A 98 10.62 15.75 -2.98
N GLY A 99 10.64 15.89 -4.31
CA GLY A 99 11.58 16.74 -5.04
C GLY A 99 13.04 16.52 -4.61
N ALA A 100 13.73 17.60 -4.23
CA ALA A 100 15.13 17.56 -3.84
C ALA A 100 15.43 16.79 -2.53
N ARG A 101 14.42 16.57 -1.69
CA ARG A 101 14.54 15.82 -0.42
C ARG A 101 14.10 14.37 -0.53
N PHE A 102 13.70 13.95 -1.73
CA PHE A 102 13.19 12.61 -1.97
C PHE A 102 14.28 11.54 -1.81
N VAL A 103 13.92 10.47 -1.11
CA VAL A 103 14.78 9.30 -0.89
C VAL A 103 14.04 8.04 -1.34
N LEU A 104 14.43 7.48 -2.48
CA LEU A 104 13.68 6.40 -3.15
C LEU A 104 13.41 5.17 -2.27
N ARG A 105 14.38 4.76 -1.45
CA ARG A 105 14.27 3.59 -0.55
C ARG A 105 13.15 3.71 0.50
N ASP A 106 12.71 4.94 0.81
CA ASP A 106 11.62 5.18 1.75
C ASP A 106 10.24 4.92 1.10
N PHE A 107 10.20 4.76 -0.23
CA PHE A 107 8.96 4.64 -1.01
C PHE A 107 8.86 3.37 -1.85
N LEU A 108 9.98 2.73 -2.19
CA LEU A 108 10.02 1.47 -2.93
C LEU A 108 11.11 0.55 -2.37
N PRO A 109 10.88 -0.78 -2.34
CA PRO A 109 11.91 -1.73 -1.97
C PRO A 109 12.98 -1.79 -3.06
N SER A 110 14.11 -2.41 -2.72
CA SER A 110 15.08 -2.81 -3.72
C SER A 110 14.54 -4.04 -4.44
N PHE A 111 14.05 -3.86 -5.67
CA PHE A 111 13.66 -4.98 -6.53
C PHE A 111 14.92 -5.72 -6.97
N GLN A 112 15.27 -6.79 -6.25
CA GLN A 112 16.30 -7.72 -6.72
C GLN A 112 15.63 -8.78 -7.59
N GLU A 113 16.30 -9.26 -8.63
CA GLU A 113 15.82 -10.43 -9.36
C GLU A 113 15.87 -11.64 -8.42
N GLY A 114 14.70 -12.20 -8.12
CA GLY A 114 14.60 -13.42 -7.33
C GLY A 114 15.35 -14.54 -8.05
N THR A 115 16.34 -15.15 -7.39
CA THR A 115 17.07 -16.28 -7.97
C THR A 115 16.25 -17.56 -7.85
N GLY A 116 15.54 -17.76 -6.73
CA GLY A 116 14.73 -18.96 -6.51
C GLY A 116 13.58 -19.17 -7.49
N ALA A 117 13.35 -20.43 -7.87
CA ALA A 117 12.21 -20.85 -8.66
C ALA A 117 10.88 -20.58 -7.91
N LEU A 118 10.08 -19.61 -8.38
CA LEU A 118 8.74 -19.34 -7.85
C LEU A 118 7.86 -20.61 -7.73
N PRO A 119 7.85 -21.55 -8.71
CA PRO A 119 7.12 -22.81 -8.56
C PRO A 119 7.51 -23.62 -7.32
N ASP A 120 8.78 -23.67 -6.94
CA ASP A 120 9.24 -24.41 -5.75
C ASP A 120 8.67 -23.81 -4.47
N VAL A 121 8.63 -22.47 -4.38
CA VAL A 121 8.04 -21.79 -3.23
C VAL A 121 6.55 -22.07 -3.17
N LEU A 122 5.82 -21.92 -4.28
CA LEU A 122 4.38 -22.16 -4.35
C LEU A 122 4.04 -23.60 -3.99
N ASN A 123 4.78 -24.59 -4.50
CA ASN A 123 4.60 -26.00 -4.19
C ASN A 123 4.93 -26.35 -2.73
N SER A 124 5.68 -25.49 -2.02
CA SER A 124 5.93 -25.64 -0.58
C SER A 124 4.84 -25.06 0.31
N LEU A 125 3.92 -24.26 -0.26
CA LEU A 125 2.79 -23.69 0.46
C LEU A 125 1.68 -24.73 0.59
N GLN A 126 0.86 -24.58 1.63
CA GLN A 126 -0.30 -25.45 1.81
C GLN A 126 -1.35 -25.14 0.75
N GLU A 127 -1.79 -26.16 0.02
CA GLU A 127 -2.86 -26.01 -0.96
C GLU A 127 -4.22 -26.04 -0.25
N MET A 128 -5.12 -25.13 -0.63
CA MET A 128 -6.53 -25.20 -0.25
C MET A 128 -7.18 -26.41 -0.93
N PRO A 129 -8.13 -27.11 -0.28
CA PRO A 129 -8.77 -28.29 -0.86
C PRO A 129 -9.39 -27.97 -2.22
N SER A 130 -9.11 -28.78 -3.23
CA SER A 130 -9.64 -28.59 -4.60
C SER A 130 -11.16 -28.69 -4.72
N THR A 131 -11.84 -29.18 -3.67
CA THR A 131 -13.30 -29.19 -3.55
C THR A 131 -13.89 -27.81 -3.24
N GLU A 132 -13.09 -26.86 -2.75
CA GLU A 132 -13.56 -25.51 -2.44
C GLU A 132 -13.62 -24.66 -3.72
N VAL A 133 -14.83 -24.26 -4.10
CA VAL A 133 -15.10 -23.37 -5.23
C VAL A 133 -15.08 -21.92 -4.72
N LEU A 134 -13.93 -21.25 -4.84
CA LEU A 134 -13.70 -19.95 -4.21
C LEU A 134 -14.44 -18.77 -4.87
N ASP A 135 -15.04 -18.99 -6.04
CA ASP A 135 -15.85 -18.04 -6.80
C ASP A 135 -17.37 -18.29 -6.68
N ASP A 136 -17.80 -19.13 -5.73
CA ASP A 136 -19.21 -19.42 -5.44
C ASP A 136 -19.98 -18.27 -4.74
N GLY A 137 -19.27 -17.20 -4.39
CA GLY A 137 -19.81 -16.02 -3.69
C GLY A 137 -19.98 -16.19 -2.17
N ASN A 138 -19.63 -17.34 -1.59
CA ASN A 138 -19.62 -17.55 -0.15
C ASN A 138 -18.35 -16.98 0.51
N VAL A 139 -18.30 -17.03 1.84
CA VAL A 139 -17.13 -16.57 2.60
C VAL A 139 -16.15 -17.73 2.74
N HIS A 140 -14.93 -17.51 2.23
CA HIS A 140 -13.80 -18.42 2.32
C HIS A 140 -12.75 -17.87 3.27
N HIS A 141 -11.92 -18.74 3.83
CA HIS A 141 -10.96 -18.36 4.87
C HIS A 141 -9.65 -19.12 4.74
N ASN A 142 -8.53 -18.40 4.76
CA ASN A 142 -7.30 -18.98 5.25
C ASN A 142 -7.23 -18.76 6.77
N ARG A 143 -7.67 -19.75 7.55
CA ARG A 143 -7.68 -19.68 9.03
C ARG A 143 -6.32 -19.98 9.67
N THR A 144 -5.31 -20.29 8.86
CA THR A 144 -3.98 -20.64 9.35
C THR A 144 -3.12 -19.39 9.57
N ASP A 145 -2.03 -19.57 10.31
CA ASP A 145 -0.99 -18.55 10.47
C ASP A 145 0.04 -18.58 9.32
N TYR A 146 -0.24 -19.30 8.24
CA TYR A 146 0.64 -19.50 7.09
C TYR A 146 -0.02 -19.07 5.78
N LEU A 147 0.77 -18.91 4.73
CA LEU A 147 0.26 -18.72 3.37
C LEU A 147 -0.33 -20.02 2.84
N GLN A 148 -1.45 -19.88 2.11
CA GLN A 148 -2.02 -20.95 1.32
C GLN A 148 -2.01 -20.59 -0.17
N VAL A 149 -2.05 -21.60 -1.03
CA VAL A 149 -2.26 -21.46 -2.47
C VAL A 149 -3.59 -22.09 -2.83
N ALA A 150 -4.30 -21.50 -3.77
CA ALA A 150 -5.51 -22.08 -4.34
C ALA A 150 -5.52 -21.91 -5.86
N THR A 151 -6.31 -22.73 -6.55
CA THR A 151 -6.55 -22.58 -7.98
C THR A 151 -7.98 -22.09 -8.19
N VAL A 152 -8.13 -20.91 -8.81
CA VAL A 152 -9.44 -20.30 -9.11
C VAL A 152 -9.53 -20.04 -10.61
N SER A 153 -10.53 -20.62 -11.26
CA SER A 153 -10.73 -20.55 -12.72
C SER A 153 -9.47 -20.90 -13.54
N GLY A 154 -8.65 -21.84 -13.06
CA GLY A 154 -7.41 -22.28 -13.70
C GLY A 154 -6.18 -21.41 -13.42
N ALA A 155 -6.29 -20.34 -12.63
CA ALA A 155 -5.18 -19.51 -12.19
C ALA A 155 -4.82 -19.79 -10.73
N GLN A 156 -3.53 -19.89 -10.42
CA GLN A 156 -3.07 -19.98 -9.04
C GLN A 156 -3.09 -18.61 -8.36
N VAL A 157 -3.60 -18.59 -7.13
CA VAL A 157 -3.66 -17.42 -6.26
C VAL A 157 -3.05 -17.72 -4.90
N VAL A 158 -2.43 -16.73 -4.27
CA VAL A 158 -1.84 -16.84 -2.93
C VAL A 158 -2.72 -16.14 -1.91
N LEU A 159 -3.07 -16.87 -0.84
CA LEU A 159 -3.96 -16.42 0.22
C LEU A 159 -3.16 -16.07 1.49
N PRO A 160 -3.12 -14.80 1.91
CA PRO A 160 -2.45 -14.38 3.14
C PRO A 160 -3.01 -15.06 4.40
N ALA A 161 -2.17 -15.21 5.42
CA ALA A 161 -2.55 -15.80 6.71
C ALA A 161 -3.72 -15.05 7.37
N GLY A 162 -4.66 -15.79 7.95
CA GLY A 162 -5.84 -15.23 8.62
C GLY A 162 -6.80 -14.43 7.72
N SER A 163 -6.62 -14.43 6.40
CA SER A 163 -7.49 -13.68 5.49
C SER A 163 -8.84 -14.37 5.34
N SER A 164 -9.90 -13.56 5.23
CA SER A 164 -11.26 -14.01 4.90
C SER A 164 -11.74 -13.25 3.68
N PHE A 165 -12.47 -13.90 2.77
CA PHE A 165 -12.91 -13.22 1.55
C PHE A 165 -14.16 -13.80 0.92
N ALA A 166 -14.83 -13.00 0.09
CA ALA A 166 -15.94 -13.45 -0.73
C ALA A 166 -15.91 -12.73 -2.09
N GLN A 167 -15.89 -13.51 -3.18
CA GLN A 167 -16.03 -12.98 -4.54
C GLN A 167 -17.50 -12.71 -4.83
N ARG A 168 -18.00 -11.55 -4.38
CA ARG A 168 -19.43 -11.24 -4.41
C ARG A 168 -19.71 -9.76 -4.64
N ASP A 169 -20.90 -9.49 -5.17
CA ASP A 169 -21.46 -8.15 -5.21
C ASP A 169 -21.77 -7.66 -3.79
N VAL A 170 -21.14 -6.55 -3.42
CA VAL A 170 -21.28 -5.93 -2.08
C VAL A 170 -22.71 -5.44 -1.77
N ARG A 171 -23.60 -5.32 -2.76
CA ARG A 171 -25.02 -5.02 -2.51
C ARG A 171 -25.73 -6.18 -1.80
N THR A 172 -25.19 -7.39 -1.90
CA THR A 172 -25.75 -8.61 -1.30
C THR A 172 -25.09 -8.99 0.04
N LEU A 173 -24.33 -8.08 0.68
CA LEU A 173 -23.61 -8.35 1.94
C LEU A 173 -24.48 -8.88 3.08
N HIS A 174 -25.76 -8.51 3.12
CA HIS A 174 -26.71 -8.97 4.14
C HIS A 174 -26.98 -10.50 4.07
N GLN A 175 -26.57 -11.15 2.99
CA GLN A 175 -26.66 -12.61 2.81
C GLN A 175 -25.42 -13.33 3.33
N LEU A 176 -24.37 -12.60 3.71
CA LEU A 176 -23.10 -13.15 4.18
C LEU A 176 -22.98 -13.00 5.71
N ALA A 177 -22.54 -14.07 6.37
CA ALA A 177 -22.25 -14.06 7.80
C ALA A 177 -20.83 -13.48 8.08
N LEU A 178 -20.60 -12.21 7.75
CA LEU A 178 -19.29 -11.57 7.94
C LEU A 178 -19.00 -11.17 9.40
N GLY A 179 -20.03 -11.09 10.23
CA GLY A 179 -19.92 -10.54 11.57
C GLY A 179 -19.78 -9.00 11.57
N ARG A 180 -19.28 -8.49 12.69
CA ARG A 180 -19.27 -7.06 13.03
C ARG A 180 -17.85 -6.49 13.06
N HIS A 181 -17.65 -5.34 12.43
CA HIS A 181 -16.34 -4.77 12.17
C HIS A 181 -16.22 -3.37 12.77
N LYS A 182 -15.06 -3.09 13.37
CA LYS A 182 -14.76 -1.77 13.91
C LYS A 182 -14.16 -0.82 12.87
N LEU A 183 -13.68 -1.35 11.73
CA LEU A 183 -13.28 -0.56 10.57
C LEU A 183 -13.83 -1.18 9.29
N ILE A 184 -14.52 -0.35 8.52
CA ILE A 184 -15.01 -0.66 7.18
C ILE A 184 -14.29 0.27 6.21
N LEU A 185 -13.60 -0.33 5.23
CA LEU A 185 -12.98 0.37 4.12
C LEU A 185 -13.82 0.18 2.86
N MET A 186 -13.99 1.24 2.07
CA MET A 186 -14.66 1.18 0.77
C MET A 186 -13.85 1.93 -0.30
N ASP A 187 -13.67 1.32 -1.47
CA ASP A 187 -13.21 2.00 -2.69
C ASP A 187 -14.27 1.87 -3.81
N PRO A 188 -15.42 2.56 -3.71
CA PRO A 188 -16.50 2.39 -4.67
C PRO A 188 -16.07 2.78 -6.08
N PRO A 189 -16.56 2.08 -7.14
CA PRO A 189 -16.26 2.41 -8.53
C PRO A 189 -17.10 3.61 -8.99
N TRP A 190 -16.82 4.79 -8.43
CA TRP A 190 -17.50 6.05 -8.75
C TRP A 190 -17.50 6.31 -10.27
N GLN A 191 -18.67 6.60 -10.86
CA GLN A 191 -18.77 6.78 -12.31
C GLN A 191 -17.78 7.83 -12.81
N ASN A 192 -17.13 7.52 -13.92
CA ASN A 192 -16.29 8.48 -14.60
C ASN A 192 -16.53 8.46 -16.11
N LYS A 193 -17.12 9.54 -16.64
CA LYS A 193 -17.39 9.75 -18.07
C LYS A 193 -16.14 9.60 -18.97
N SER A 194 -14.92 9.73 -18.44
CA SER A 194 -13.70 9.49 -19.23
C SER A 194 -13.32 8.01 -19.33
N VAL A 195 -13.76 7.18 -18.37
CA VAL A 195 -13.49 5.73 -18.32
C VAL A 195 -14.58 4.94 -19.05
N SER A 196 -15.79 5.51 -19.17
CA SER A 196 -16.94 4.90 -19.85
C SER A 196 -16.70 4.55 -21.33
N ARG A 197 -15.76 5.23 -22.00
CA ARG A 197 -15.39 4.95 -23.40
C ARG A 197 -14.56 3.66 -23.57
N GLY A 198 -14.08 3.06 -22.47
CA GLY A 198 -13.19 1.90 -22.50
C GLY A 198 -13.79 0.57 -22.01
N LYS A 199 -15.08 0.49 -21.65
CA LYS A 199 -15.80 -0.73 -21.16
C LYS A 199 -15.03 -1.60 -20.14
N ARG A 200 -14.21 -1.00 -19.27
CA ARG A 200 -13.30 -1.78 -18.41
C ARG A 200 -13.92 -2.30 -17.10
N TYR A 201 -15.04 -1.75 -16.62
CA TYR A 201 -15.78 -2.20 -15.43
C TYR A 201 -17.25 -1.74 -15.51
N ASP A 202 -18.17 -2.52 -14.92
CA ASP A 202 -19.53 -2.05 -14.62
C ASP A 202 -19.45 -0.92 -13.58
N MET A 203 -19.83 0.29 -14.00
CA MET A 203 -19.80 1.45 -13.13
C MET A 203 -21.06 1.47 -12.25
N LEU A 204 -20.87 1.67 -10.95
CA LEU A 204 -21.96 1.77 -10.00
C LEU A 204 -22.55 3.19 -10.07
N ASP A 205 -23.85 3.32 -10.36
CA ASP A 205 -24.52 4.60 -10.19
C ASP A 205 -24.49 5.01 -8.71
N HIS A 206 -24.28 6.30 -8.43
CA HIS A 206 -24.03 6.74 -7.06
C HIS A 206 -25.22 6.43 -6.15
N SER A 207 -26.43 6.42 -6.70
CA SER A 207 -27.65 5.98 -6.00
C SER A 207 -27.61 4.52 -5.55
N GLU A 208 -26.94 3.64 -6.30
CA GLU A 208 -26.77 2.22 -5.94
C GLU A 208 -25.90 2.03 -4.69
N LEU A 209 -25.10 3.05 -4.30
CA LEU A 209 -24.25 2.95 -3.12
C LEU A 209 -25.11 2.71 -1.87
N LEU A 210 -26.28 3.36 -1.79
CA LEU A 210 -27.21 3.20 -0.67
C LEU A 210 -27.81 1.80 -0.55
N LYS A 211 -27.77 0.99 -1.62
CA LYS A 211 -28.22 -0.41 -1.59
C LYS A 211 -27.28 -1.31 -0.78
N ILE A 212 -26.10 -0.82 -0.42
CA ILE A 212 -25.15 -1.54 0.41
C ILE A 212 -25.58 -1.40 1.87
N HIS A 213 -25.87 -2.52 2.52
CA HIS A 213 -26.32 -2.55 3.92
C HIS A 213 -25.13 -2.42 4.89
N VAL A 214 -24.35 -1.33 4.81
CA VAL A 214 -23.18 -1.07 5.68
C VAL A 214 -23.48 -1.23 7.18
N PRO A 215 -24.63 -0.76 7.72
CA PRO A 215 -24.96 -0.95 9.14
C PRO A 215 -25.05 -2.41 9.58
N HIS A 216 -25.27 -3.35 8.66
CA HIS A 216 -25.37 -4.78 8.96
C HIS A 216 -24.03 -5.40 9.39
N ILE A 217 -22.91 -4.82 8.95
CA ILE A 217 -21.56 -5.33 9.25
C ILE A 217 -20.76 -4.41 10.16
N ALA A 218 -21.30 -3.24 10.50
CA ALA A 218 -20.71 -2.31 11.46
C ALA A 218 -20.91 -2.81 12.88
N ASP A 219 -19.87 -2.68 13.69
CA ASP A 219 -19.91 -2.94 15.13
C ASP A 219 -20.91 -2.02 15.86
N PRO A 220 -21.71 -2.55 16.81
CA PRO A 220 -22.78 -1.80 17.44
C PRO A 220 -22.27 -0.76 18.44
N ASP A 221 -21.10 -0.95 19.05
CA ASP A 221 -20.55 -0.03 20.05
C ASP A 221 -19.78 1.11 19.37
N GLU A 222 -18.89 0.77 18.42
CA GLU A 222 -18.10 1.76 17.68
C GLU A 222 -17.64 1.25 16.31
N CYS A 223 -17.72 2.08 15.29
CA CYS A 223 -17.21 1.72 13.97
C CYS A 223 -16.71 2.93 13.20
N ILE A 224 -15.54 2.79 12.55
CA ILE A 224 -14.99 3.74 11.59
C ILE A 224 -15.37 3.28 10.18
N LEU A 225 -15.85 4.21 9.38
CA LEU A 225 -16.05 4.03 7.94
C LEU A 225 -15.09 4.94 7.18
N ALA A 226 -14.23 4.33 6.37
CA ALA A 226 -13.27 5.01 5.52
C ALA A 226 -13.63 4.76 4.05
N VAL A 227 -13.88 5.84 3.29
CA VAL A 227 -14.33 5.74 1.90
C VAL A 227 -13.38 6.52 1.01
N TRP A 228 -12.74 5.86 0.04
CA TRP A 228 -12.03 6.56 -1.02
C TRP A 228 -13.03 7.29 -1.89
N VAL A 229 -12.83 8.60 -2.09
CA VAL A 229 -13.71 9.46 -2.89
C VAL A 229 -12.91 10.15 -3.97
N THR A 230 -13.46 10.22 -5.18
CA THR A 230 -12.84 10.99 -6.26
C THR A 230 -12.84 12.49 -5.92
N ASN A 231 -11.98 13.27 -6.55
CA ASN A 231 -11.96 14.73 -6.38
C ASN A 231 -13.14 15.47 -7.05
N ARG A 232 -14.21 14.77 -7.43
CA ARG A 232 -15.46 15.38 -7.93
C ARG A 232 -16.36 15.74 -6.74
N PRO A 233 -16.67 17.04 -6.53
CA PRO A 233 -17.43 17.51 -5.37
C PRO A 233 -18.76 16.80 -5.15
N ARG A 234 -19.49 16.52 -6.25
CA ARG A 234 -20.79 15.84 -6.20
C ARG A 234 -20.77 14.51 -5.44
N TYR A 235 -19.66 13.77 -5.45
CA TYR A 235 -19.58 12.49 -4.74
C TYR A 235 -19.26 12.66 -3.27
N MET A 236 -18.45 13.66 -2.93
CA MET A 236 -18.22 14.02 -1.52
C MET A 236 -19.50 14.58 -0.90
N ALA A 237 -20.24 15.45 -1.62
CA ALA A 237 -21.53 15.96 -1.20
C ALA A 237 -22.52 14.81 -0.99
N TYR A 238 -22.69 13.93 -1.99
CA TYR A 238 -23.54 12.75 -1.88
C TYR A 238 -23.17 11.84 -0.69
N LEU A 239 -21.87 11.57 -0.50
CA LEU A 239 -21.40 10.77 0.63
C LEU A 239 -21.80 11.42 1.96
N ARG A 240 -21.54 12.71 2.13
CA ARG A 240 -21.77 13.44 3.39
C ARG A 240 -23.24 13.71 3.69
N GLU A 241 -24.01 14.05 2.67
CA GLU A 241 -25.39 14.53 2.84
C GLU A 241 -26.41 13.39 2.74
N GLN A 242 -26.07 12.27 2.10
CA GLN A 242 -27.00 11.17 1.85
C GLN A 242 -26.49 9.84 2.40
N ALA A 243 -25.33 9.37 1.95
CA ALA A 243 -24.88 8.01 2.28
C ALA A 243 -24.51 7.82 3.75
N LEU A 244 -23.67 8.70 4.32
CA LEU A 244 -23.27 8.62 5.73
C LEU A 244 -24.47 8.73 6.68
N PRO A 245 -25.39 9.73 6.55
CA PRO A 245 -26.58 9.79 7.39
C PRO A 245 -27.48 8.55 7.26
N SER A 246 -27.70 8.05 6.04
CA SER A 246 -28.52 6.85 5.81
C SER A 246 -27.93 5.60 6.46
N TRP A 247 -26.61 5.51 6.58
CA TRP A 247 -25.91 4.43 7.27
C TRP A 247 -25.71 4.70 8.78
N GLY A 248 -26.14 5.84 9.30
CA GLY A 248 -25.96 6.22 10.71
C GLY A 248 -24.51 6.54 11.08
N PHE A 249 -23.72 7.06 10.12
CA PHE A 249 -22.36 7.53 10.35
C PHE A 249 -22.29 9.06 10.33
N THR A 250 -21.48 9.61 11.23
CA THR A 250 -21.13 11.02 11.31
C THR A 250 -19.82 11.27 10.59
N TYR A 251 -19.79 12.24 9.67
CA TYR A 251 -18.56 12.67 9.01
C TYR A 251 -17.54 13.22 10.02
N HIS A 252 -16.28 12.79 9.92
CA HIS A 252 -15.19 13.27 10.77
C HIS A 252 -14.26 14.22 10.03
N THR A 253 -13.57 13.72 9.00
CA THR A 253 -12.54 14.48 8.28
C THR A 253 -12.19 13.84 6.94
N CYS A 254 -11.27 14.46 6.20
CA CYS A 254 -10.62 13.89 5.03
C CYS A 254 -9.12 13.70 5.28
N TRP A 255 -8.61 12.53 4.89
CA TRP A 255 -7.19 12.24 4.79
C TRP A 255 -6.80 12.08 3.32
N TYR A 256 -5.51 12.17 3.03
CA TYR A 256 -5.03 12.32 1.66
C TYR A 256 -3.92 11.34 1.33
N TRP A 257 -4.03 10.71 0.16
CA TRP A 257 -2.92 10.00 -0.47
C TRP A 257 -2.32 10.87 -1.57
N LEU A 258 -1.11 11.38 -1.33
CA LEU A 258 -0.33 12.17 -2.27
C LEU A 258 0.65 11.27 -3.05
N LYS A 259 0.59 11.34 -4.37
CA LYS A 259 1.30 10.41 -5.26
C LYS A 259 2.56 11.01 -5.85
N LEU A 260 3.65 10.25 -5.69
CA LEU A 260 4.95 10.57 -6.26
C LEU A 260 5.31 9.61 -7.41
N SER A 261 6.20 10.05 -8.28
CA SER A 261 6.93 9.17 -9.22
C SER A 261 8.26 8.68 -8.64
N LYS A 262 8.91 7.74 -9.33
CA LYS A 262 10.20 7.14 -8.92
C LYS A 262 11.34 8.18 -8.76
N ASN A 263 11.20 9.36 -9.36
CA ASN A 263 12.13 10.49 -9.20
C ASN A 263 11.73 11.51 -8.10
N GLY A 264 10.69 11.22 -7.31
CA GLY A 264 10.25 12.09 -6.22
C GLY A 264 9.34 13.25 -6.60
N GLU A 265 8.99 13.40 -7.88
CA GLU A 265 8.07 14.42 -8.36
C GLU A 265 6.61 14.03 -8.15
N LEU A 266 5.72 15.01 -8.04
CA LEU A 266 4.28 14.74 -8.09
C LEU A 266 3.91 14.13 -9.44
N VAL A 267 3.10 13.07 -9.44
CA VAL A 267 2.66 12.42 -10.68
C VAL A 267 1.90 13.38 -11.61
N THR A 268 1.22 14.37 -11.04
CA THR A 268 0.65 15.53 -11.73
C THR A 268 0.71 16.77 -10.83
N PRO A 269 0.63 17.98 -11.37
CA PRO A 269 0.59 19.21 -10.57
C PRO A 269 -0.62 19.29 -9.61
N LEU A 270 -0.46 19.93 -8.45
CA LEU A 270 -1.56 20.14 -7.47
C LEU A 270 -2.69 21.05 -7.99
N ASP A 271 -2.43 21.83 -9.04
CA ASP A 271 -3.37 22.71 -9.74
C ASP A 271 -3.92 22.09 -11.04
N SER A 272 -3.66 20.80 -11.28
CA SER A 272 -4.11 20.09 -12.47
C SER A 272 -5.65 20.04 -12.58
N THR A 273 -6.18 20.57 -13.67
CA THR A 273 -7.63 20.58 -14.00
C THR A 273 -8.18 19.23 -14.47
N HIS A 274 -7.30 18.25 -14.72
CA HIS A 274 -7.68 16.94 -15.24
C HIS A 274 -7.59 15.84 -14.19
N ARG A 275 -6.38 15.62 -13.68
CA ARG A 275 -6.09 14.59 -12.67
C ARG A 275 -5.15 15.20 -11.65
N LEU A 276 -5.61 15.28 -10.41
CA LEU A 276 -4.78 15.67 -9.29
C LEU A 276 -3.87 14.52 -8.85
N PRO A 277 -2.70 14.82 -8.26
CA PRO A 277 -1.80 13.80 -7.70
C PRO A 277 -2.31 13.27 -6.36
N VAL A 278 -3.48 13.71 -5.90
CA VAL A 278 -4.05 13.36 -4.61
C VAL A 278 -5.35 12.57 -4.78
N GLU A 279 -5.53 11.55 -3.95
CA GLU A 279 -6.81 10.90 -3.71
C GLU A 279 -7.28 11.16 -2.28
N THR A 280 -8.59 11.30 -2.09
CA THR A 280 -9.20 11.67 -0.81
C THR A 280 -9.80 10.43 -0.14
N LEU A 281 -9.47 10.21 1.12
CA LEU A 281 -10.10 9.23 2.01
C LEU A 281 -11.02 9.98 2.98
N ALA A 282 -12.32 9.89 2.78
CA ALA A 282 -13.29 10.41 3.73
C ALA A 282 -13.36 9.46 4.94
N VAL A 283 -13.23 10.02 6.14
CA VAL A 283 -13.33 9.27 7.39
C VAL A 283 -14.60 9.71 8.11
N ALA A 284 -15.39 8.73 8.51
CA ALA A 284 -16.61 8.88 9.27
C ALA A 284 -16.62 7.87 10.41
N TYR A 285 -17.45 8.10 11.42
CA TYR A 285 -17.60 7.20 12.54
C TYR A 285 -19.06 7.03 12.95
N ARG A 286 -19.33 5.96 13.68
CA ARG A 286 -20.54 5.80 14.49
C ARG A 286 -20.15 5.29 15.86
N ALA A 287 -20.93 5.67 16.86
CA ALA A 287 -20.74 5.26 18.23
C ALA A 287 -22.11 5.05 18.88
N LYS A 288 -22.17 4.15 19.86
CA LYS A 288 -23.40 3.81 20.59
C LYS A 288 -23.89 4.93 21.50
N ASP A 289 -22.96 5.62 22.15
CA ASP A 289 -23.24 6.71 23.09
C ASP A 289 -22.12 7.76 23.07
N GLN A 290 -22.32 8.84 23.83
CA GLN A 290 -21.40 9.98 23.88
C GLN A 290 -20.01 9.61 24.42
N ALA A 291 -19.91 8.62 25.32
CA ALA A 291 -18.63 8.20 25.89
C ALA A 291 -17.77 7.44 24.86
N HIS A 292 -18.40 6.53 24.10
CA HIS A 292 -17.77 5.86 22.97
C HIS A 292 -17.39 6.87 21.87
N GLU A 293 -18.26 7.84 21.57
CA GLU A 293 -17.96 8.90 20.60
C GLU A 293 -16.72 9.69 21.01
N GLN A 294 -16.65 10.16 22.26
CA GLN A 294 -15.52 10.92 22.76
C GLN A 294 -14.21 10.12 22.65
N THR A 295 -14.24 8.85 23.08
CA THR A 295 -13.07 7.95 23.00
C THR A 295 -12.63 7.72 21.55
N LEU A 296 -13.57 7.52 20.64
CA LEU A 296 -13.29 7.31 19.21
C LEU A 296 -12.73 8.58 18.55
N ARG A 297 -13.30 9.75 18.84
CA ARG A 297 -12.81 11.04 18.33
C ARG A 297 -11.43 11.38 18.87
N GLN A 298 -11.14 11.08 20.13
CA GLN A 298 -9.81 11.22 20.71
C GLN A 298 -8.77 10.37 19.97
N ARG A 299 -9.09 9.09 19.70
CA ARG A 299 -8.22 8.21 18.90
C ARG A 299 -8.01 8.73 17.48
N LEU A 300 -9.08 9.11 16.79
CA LEU A 300 -9.01 9.62 15.42
C LEU A 300 -8.22 10.94 15.32
N GLY A 301 -8.36 11.79 16.34
CA GLY A 301 -7.75 13.12 16.41
C GLY A 301 -8.29 14.10 15.36
N GLU A 302 -7.86 15.36 15.45
CA GLU A 302 -8.26 16.43 14.52
C GLU A 302 -7.23 16.73 13.44
N GLN A 303 -6.07 16.05 13.50
CA GLN A 303 -4.98 16.25 12.55
C GLN A 303 -5.36 15.74 11.16
N MET A 304 -5.11 16.56 10.15
CA MET A 304 -5.13 16.12 8.76
C MET A 304 -4.00 15.11 8.55
N ARG A 305 -4.32 13.92 8.05
CA ARG A 305 -3.31 12.90 7.72
C ARG A 305 -3.01 12.91 6.22
N ILE A 306 -1.73 12.87 5.88
CA ILE A 306 -1.24 12.82 4.49
C ILE A 306 -0.27 11.65 4.37
N VAL A 307 -0.57 10.71 3.49
CA VAL A 307 0.32 9.61 3.13
C VAL A 307 0.95 9.90 1.77
N LEU A 308 2.28 9.86 1.70
CA LEU A 308 3.03 9.95 0.45
C LEU A 308 3.45 8.54 0.05
N SER A 309 3.12 8.12 -1.16
CA SER A 309 3.66 6.89 -1.73
C SER A 309 3.72 6.92 -3.25
N ILE A 310 4.50 6.00 -3.82
CA ILE A 310 4.51 5.75 -5.25
C ILE A 310 3.37 4.77 -5.58
N PRO A 311 2.46 5.10 -6.53
CA PRO A 311 1.41 4.18 -6.93
C PRO A 311 2.01 2.97 -7.66
N LEU A 312 1.59 1.77 -7.26
CA LEU A 312 2.13 0.52 -7.79
C LEU A 312 1.39 0.04 -9.04
N ARG A 313 0.06 0.17 -9.09
CA ARG A 313 -0.77 -0.24 -10.23
C ARG A 313 -2.05 0.58 -10.27
N HIS A 314 -2.77 0.53 -11.39
CA HIS A 314 -4.05 1.22 -11.52
C HIS A 314 -5.02 0.82 -10.39
N SER A 315 -5.41 1.81 -9.59
CA SER A 315 -6.34 1.67 -8.46
C SER A 315 -5.90 0.70 -7.36
N TRP A 316 -4.60 0.42 -7.22
CA TRP A 316 -4.04 -0.21 -6.02
C TRP A 316 -3.70 0.89 -5.03
N LYS A 317 -4.56 1.08 -4.03
CA LYS A 317 -4.41 2.07 -2.96
C LYS A 317 -3.38 1.60 -1.93
N PRO A 318 -2.67 2.51 -1.23
CA PRO A 318 -1.77 2.10 -0.16
C PRO A 318 -2.54 1.38 0.96
N PRO A 319 -1.93 0.38 1.62
CA PRO A 319 -2.46 -0.30 2.80
C PRO A 319 -2.94 0.67 3.87
N LEU A 320 -4.13 0.45 4.45
CA LEU A 320 -4.77 1.42 5.33
C LEU A 320 -4.12 1.52 6.71
N GLU A 321 -3.26 0.57 7.06
CA GLU A 321 -2.40 0.59 8.25
C GLU A 321 -1.51 1.84 8.29
N CYS A 322 -1.22 2.47 7.14
CA CYS A 322 -0.50 3.74 7.11
C CYS A 322 -1.36 4.97 7.50
N PHE A 323 -2.68 4.83 7.48
CA PHE A 323 -3.63 5.87 7.92
C PHE A 323 -4.14 5.59 9.33
N PHE A 324 -4.41 4.32 9.65
CA PHE A 324 -4.94 3.84 10.91
C PHE A 324 -3.86 3.09 11.68
N ASP A 325 -3.06 3.85 12.43
CA ASP A 325 -2.05 3.30 13.34
C ASP A 325 -2.69 2.50 14.49
N LYS A 326 -1.85 1.83 15.27
CA LYS A 326 -2.29 0.95 16.38
C LYS A 326 -3.09 1.70 17.46
N ASP A 327 -2.88 3.01 17.59
CA ASP A 327 -3.59 3.85 18.54
C ASP A 327 -5.05 4.06 18.12
N ILE A 328 -5.32 4.13 16.81
CA ILE A 328 -6.70 4.15 16.29
C ILE A 328 -7.28 2.73 16.24
N MET A 329 -6.53 1.79 15.66
CA MET A 329 -7.01 0.44 15.36
C MET A 329 -6.04 -0.64 15.86
N SER A 330 -6.48 -1.36 16.89
CA SER A 330 -5.79 -2.57 17.36
C SER A 330 -5.75 -3.66 16.28
N THR A 331 -4.70 -4.47 16.31
CA THR A 331 -4.55 -5.64 15.43
C THR A 331 -5.69 -6.65 15.62
N THR A 332 -6.24 -6.74 16.84
CA THR A 332 -7.35 -7.64 17.21
C THR A 332 -8.71 -7.18 16.68
N HIS A 333 -8.85 -5.91 16.31
CA HIS A 333 -10.11 -5.41 15.78
C HIS A 333 -10.39 -6.03 14.41
N ARG A 334 -11.62 -6.52 14.24
CA ARG A 334 -12.11 -7.00 12.94
C ARG A 334 -12.26 -5.85 11.96
N LYS A 335 -11.69 -6.04 10.77
CA LYS A 335 -11.62 -5.06 9.68
C LYS A 335 -12.17 -5.69 8.42
N VAL A 336 -12.91 -4.91 7.63
CA VAL A 336 -13.46 -5.35 6.34
C VAL A 336 -13.20 -4.33 5.25
N GLU A 337 -12.83 -4.80 4.07
CA GLU A 337 -12.76 -4.01 2.83
C GLU A 337 -13.88 -4.42 1.87
N LEU A 338 -14.67 -3.45 1.44
CA LEU A 338 -15.68 -3.58 0.39
C LEU A 338 -15.13 -3.04 -0.92
N PHE A 339 -15.54 -3.66 -2.03
CA PHE A 339 -14.96 -3.46 -3.36
C PHE A 339 -13.48 -3.87 -3.41
N ALA A 340 -13.10 -4.82 -2.57
CA ALA A 340 -11.73 -5.28 -2.42
C ALA A 340 -11.22 -5.91 -3.73
N ARG A 341 -9.91 -5.75 -3.95
CA ARG A 341 -9.13 -6.44 -4.99
C ARG A 341 -7.88 -7.12 -4.46
N GLU A 342 -7.67 -7.00 -3.15
CA GLU A 342 -6.52 -7.47 -2.43
C GLU A 342 -7.02 -8.15 -1.15
N LEU A 343 -6.41 -9.29 -0.85
CA LEU A 343 -6.49 -9.93 0.45
C LEU A 343 -5.40 -9.37 1.35
N ARG A 344 -5.76 -9.06 2.60
CA ARG A 344 -4.81 -8.66 3.63
C ARG A 344 -4.86 -9.63 4.80
N PRO A 345 -3.73 -9.86 5.51
CA PRO A 345 -3.72 -10.70 6.70
C PRO A 345 -4.72 -10.21 7.75
N HIS A 346 -5.56 -11.11 8.27
CA HIS A 346 -6.58 -10.80 9.30
C HIS A 346 -7.62 -9.73 8.89
N TRP A 347 -7.85 -9.55 7.59
CA TRP A 347 -8.95 -8.76 7.05
C TRP A 347 -10.02 -9.65 6.42
N THR A 348 -11.24 -9.15 6.40
CA THR A 348 -12.30 -9.65 5.52
C THR A 348 -12.34 -8.81 4.25
N SER A 349 -12.24 -9.41 3.07
CA SER A 349 -12.27 -8.70 1.78
C SER A 349 -13.48 -9.14 0.95
N VAL A 350 -14.30 -8.21 0.49
CA VAL A 350 -15.47 -8.53 -0.35
C VAL A 350 -15.48 -7.68 -1.61
N GLY A 351 -15.60 -8.33 -2.77
CA GLY A 351 -15.74 -7.65 -4.05
C GLY A 351 -15.74 -8.61 -5.23
N ASN A 352 -16.21 -8.14 -6.38
CA ASN A 352 -16.28 -8.96 -7.61
C ASN A 352 -14.89 -9.38 -8.13
N GLU A 353 -13.84 -8.63 -7.79
CA GLU A 353 -12.46 -8.88 -8.21
C GLU A 353 -11.54 -9.14 -7.01
N VAL A 354 -12.05 -9.74 -5.93
CA VAL A 354 -11.36 -9.81 -4.63
C VAL A 354 -9.99 -10.49 -4.66
N LEU A 355 -9.76 -11.40 -5.62
CA LEU A 355 -8.50 -12.13 -5.80
C LEU A 355 -7.55 -11.51 -6.85
N LYS A 356 -7.88 -10.33 -7.38
CA LYS A 356 -7.13 -9.73 -8.51
C LYS A 356 -5.65 -9.50 -8.21
N PHE A 357 -5.31 -9.14 -6.96
CA PHE A 357 -3.93 -8.91 -6.53
C PHE A 357 -3.31 -10.11 -5.80
N GLN A 358 -3.88 -11.30 -5.99
CA GLN A 358 -3.42 -12.55 -5.40
C GLN A 358 -2.82 -13.49 -6.45
N ALA A 359 -2.92 -13.15 -7.73
CA ALA A 359 -2.36 -13.93 -8.84
C ALA A 359 -0.84 -14.09 -8.68
N THR A 360 -0.35 -15.32 -8.88
CA THR A 360 1.06 -15.68 -8.66
C THR A 360 2.03 -14.93 -9.60
N ASP A 361 1.56 -14.46 -10.76
CA ASP A 361 2.34 -13.69 -11.73
C ASP A 361 2.74 -12.28 -11.24
N LEU A 362 2.15 -11.82 -10.14
CA LEU A 362 2.55 -10.57 -9.47
C LEU A 362 3.81 -10.74 -8.63
N PHE A 363 4.16 -11.98 -8.31
CA PHE A 363 5.18 -12.30 -7.33
C PHE A 363 6.42 -12.92 -7.95
N GLN A 364 7.48 -12.92 -7.16
CA GLN A 364 8.72 -13.65 -7.37
C GLN A 364 9.19 -14.22 -6.03
N SER A 365 10.05 -15.25 -6.08
CA SER A 365 10.66 -15.80 -4.87
C SER A 365 11.62 -14.80 -4.23
N THR A 366 11.53 -14.66 -2.91
CA THR A 366 12.56 -13.98 -2.10
C THR A 366 13.69 -14.91 -1.67
N LEU A 367 13.47 -16.23 -1.74
CA LEU A 367 14.46 -17.22 -1.34
C LEU A 367 15.56 -17.33 -2.40
N PRO A 368 16.83 -17.43 -1.98
CA PRO A 368 17.93 -17.70 -2.89
C PRO A 368 17.78 -19.10 -3.49
N ASP A 369 18.24 -19.27 -4.73
CA ASP A 369 18.24 -20.55 -5.42
C ASP A 369 18.81 -21.69 -4.55
N LYS A 370 18.10 -22.82 -4.48
CA LYS A 370 18.63 -24.04 -3.83
C LYS A 370 19.97 -24.47 -4.44
N CYS A 371 20.20 -24.20 -5.74
CA CYS A 371 21.49 -24.42 -6.40
C CYS A 371 22.62 -23.57 -5.80
N LEU A 372 22.36 -22.33 -5.36
CA LEU A 372 23.35 -21.50 -4.69
C LEU A 372 23.60 -21.99 -3.25
N LEU A 373 22.57 -22.45 -2.54
CA LEU A 373 22.74 -23.02 -1.19
C LEU A 373 23.58 -24.32 -1.20
N ASN A 374 23.41 -25.17 -2.20
CA ASN A 374 24.25 -26.36 -2.37
C ASN A 374 25.70 -26.01 -2.75
N ASN A 375 25.92 -24.95 -3.55
CA ASN A 375 27.25 -24.46 -3.88
C ASN A 375 27.95 -23.74 -2.71
N ILE A 376 27.21 -23.01 -1.87
CA ILE A 376 27.73 -22.39 -0.65
C ILE A 376 28.05 -23.47 0.40
N SER A 377 27.21 -24.50 0.51
CA SER A 377 27.48 -25.66 1.37
C SER A 377 28.71 -26.45 0.89
N ALA A 378 28.85 -26.67 -0.42
CA ALA A 378 30.04 -27.29 -1.01
C ALA A 378 31.31 -26.45 -0.82
N ALA A 379 31.23 -25.11 -0.98
CA ALA A 379 32.34 -24.20 -0.72
C ALA A 379 32.74 -24.16 0.77
N ALA A 380 31.77 -24.20 1.69
CA ALA A 380 32.00 -24.30 3.12
C ALA A 380 32.60 -25.67 3.52
N PHE A 381 32.25 -26.75 2.81
CA PHE A 381 32.84 -28.08 2.98
C PHE A 381 34.28 -28.16 2.47
N PHE A 382 34.59 -27.48 1.35
CA PHE A 382 35.95 -27.35 0.82
C PHE A 382 36.86 -26.47 1.69
N LEU A 383 36.32 -25.40 2.31
CA LEU A 383 37.10 -24.57 3.24
C LEU A 383 37.42 -25.31 4.55
N LYS A 384 36.53 -26.19 5.02
CA LYS A 384 36.80 -27.05 6.19
C LYS A 384 37.84 -28.15 5.93
N ARG A 385 37.93 -28.68 4.71
CA ARG A 385 38.96 -29.70 4.36
C ARG A 385 40.37 -29.14 4.17
N ARG A 386 40.54 -27.82 4.02
CA ARG A 386 41.86 -27.19 3.86
C ARG A 386 42.54 -26.81 5.18
N ILE A 387 41.86 -27.00 6.31
CA ILE A 387 42.38 -26.73 7.66
C ILE A 387 42.52 -28.06 8.40
N HIS A 388 43.34 -28.99 7.89
CA HIS A 388 43.87 -30.12 8.67
C HIS A 388 45.06 -30.77 7.95
N THR A 389 46.22 -30.11 8.03
CA THR A 389 47.54 -30.76 7.97
C THR A 389 48.50 -30.01 8.91
N PRO A 390 49.21 -30.68 9.83
CA PRO A 390 50.12 -30.00 10.75
C PRO A 390 51.60 -30.11 10.32
N LYS A 391 52.36 -29.08 10.71
CA LYS A 391 53.84 -28.95 10.80
C LYS A 391 54.64 -28.61 9.52
N ALA A 392 55.22 -27.40 9.48
CA ALA A 392 56.65 -27.14 9.77
C ALA A 392 57.13 -25.75 9.26
N SER A 393 57.76 -25.00 10.17
CA SER A 393 58.80 -23.93 10.02
C SER A 393 58.57 -22.68 9.14
N PRO A 394 59.25 -21.54 9.44
CA PRO A 394 58.80 -20.21 9.03
C PRO A 394 59.51 -19.73 7.77
N ARG A 395 58.75 -19.25 6.78
CA ARG A 395 59.28 -18.36 5.74
C ARG A 395 58.35 -17.19 5.51
N LYS A 396 58.94 -16.00 5.59
CA LYS A 396 58.36 -14.69 5.28
C LYS A 396 57.70 -14.74 3.90
N PHE A 397 56.44 -14.32 3.82
CA PHE A 397 55.89 -13.70 2.62
C PHE A 397 55.07 -12.48 3.00
N VAL A 398 55.52 -11.36 2.46
CA VAL A 398 54.87 -10.05 2.43
C VAL A 398 53.83 -10.11 1.32
N SER A 399 52.58 -9.72 1.59
CA SER A 399 51.76 -8.99 0.61
C SER A 399 50.50 -8.39 1.24
N GLN A 400 50.53 -7.05 1.29
CA GLN A 400 49.47 -6.06 1.11
C GLN A 400 48.07 -6.29 1.71
N ARG A 401 47.82 -5.48 2.74
CA ARG A 401 46.55 -5.08 3.34
C ARG A 401 45.58 -4.47 2.31
N PHE A 402 44.34 -4.96 2.28
CA PHE A 402 43.16 -4.09 2.25
C PHE A 402 42.82 -3.77 3.71
N GLY A 403 42.92 -2.49 4.09
CA GLY A 403 42.62 -2.03 5.44
C GLY A 403 41.12 -1.86 5.66
N PHE A 404 40.57 -2.61 6.61
CA PHE A 404 39.39 -2.20 7.37
C PHE A 404 39.88 -1.56 8.68
N TYR A 405 39.38 -0.35 8.96
CA TYR A 405 39.57 0.31 10.25
C TYR A 405 38.68 -0.40 11.28
N CYS A 406 39.30 -0.95 12.33
CA CYS A 406 38.61 -1.35 13.55
C CYS A 406 39.44 -0.82 14.73
N SER A 407 38.81 -0.02 15.58
CA SER A 407 39.39 0.53 16.81
C SER A 407 39.54 -0.60 17.84
N ARG A 408 40.74 -0.73 18.43
CA ARG A 408 41.03 -1.60 19.56
C ARG A 408 40.57 -0.91 20.85
N GLY A 409 39.74 -1.60 21.63
CA GLY A 409 39.64 -1.45 23.08
C GLY A 409 40.32 -2.65 23.73
N GLU A 410 41.21 -2.39 24.67
CA GLU A 410 42.05 -3.36 25.37
C GLU A 410 41.22 -4.16 26.39
N ASN A 411 41.29 -5.48 26.26
CA ASN A 411 41.31 -6.51 27.31
C ASN A 411 40.63 -7.78 26.76
N GLY A 412 41.44 -8.80 26.53
CA GLY A 412 41.00 -10.07 25.99
C GLY A 412 40.25 -10.87 27.04
N GLU A 413 38.96 -11.07 26.81
CA GLU A 413 38.20 -12.18 27.38
C GLU A 413 37.23 -12.73 26.33
N ASN A 414 37.12 -14.06 26.29
CA ASN A 414 36.25 -14.83 25.41
C ASN A 414 34.78 -14.42 25.60
N LEU A 415 34.06 -14.11 24.52
CA LEU A 415 32.60 -14.05 24.52
C LEU A 415 32.02 -15.19 23.68
N THR A 416 31.66 -16.23 24.41
CA THR A 416 30.81 -17.36 24.03
C THR A 416 29.45 -16.85 23.58
N LEU A 417 29.10 -17.04 22.31
CA LEU A 417 27.77 -16.72 21.78
C LEU A 417 26.83 -17.91 22.08
N TRP A 418 25.94 -17.76 23.07
CA TRP A 418 24.85 -18.70 23.30
C TRP A 418 23.77 -18.50 22.23
N LEU A 419 23.60 -19.49 21.35
CA LEU A 419 22.36 -19.69 20.60
C LEU A 419 21.27 -20.16 21.57
N LEU A 420 20.14 -19.46 21.59
CA LEU A 420 18.90 -19.97 22.18
C LEU A 420 17.95 -20.33 21.04
N THR A 421 17.80 -21.64 20.83
CA THR A 421 16.78 -22.26 19.98
C THR A 421 15.79 -23.05 20.82
N THR A 422 14.52 -22.92 20.43
CA THR A 422 13.42 -23.92 20.41
C THR A 422 12.72 -24.37 21.70
N GLN A 423 11.41 -24.04 21.74
CA GLN A 423 10.24 -24.93 21.81
C GLN A 423 10.15 -26.07 22.87
N THR A 424 9.05 -26.00 23.62
CA THR A 424 8.14 -27.07 24.12
C THR A 424 8.52 -27.99 25.30
N ARG A 425 7.75 -27.77 26.39
CA ARG A 425 6.80 -28.69 27.07
C ARG A 425 7.31 -29.56 28.24
N ILE A 426 6.42 -29.64 29.26
CA ILE A 426 6.15 -30.73 30.23
C ILE A 426 6.54 -30.47 31.71
N THR A 427 5.47 -30.20 32.49
CA THR A 427 5.09 -30.58 33.87
C THR A 427 6.10 -30.66 35.03
N GLY A 428 5.65 -30.12 36.18
CA GLY A 428 5.69 -30.81 37.48
C GLY A 428 6.66 -30.24 38.51
N PHE A 429 6.19 -29.36 39.39
CA PHE A 429 5.82 -29.65 40.78
C PHE A 429 5.20 -28.39 41.41
#